data_AF-A0A7J6WH57-F1
#
_entry.id   AF-A0A7J6WH57-F1
#
_cell.length_a   1.000
_cell.length_b   1.000
_cell.length_c   1.000
_cell.angle_alpha   90.00
_cell.angle_beta   90.00
_cell.angle_gamma   90.00
#
_symmetry.space_group_name_H-M   'P 1'
#
loop_
_entity.id
_entity.type
_entity.pdbx_description
1 polymer ?
#
loop_
_entity_poly.entity_id
_entity_poly.type
_entity_poly.pdbx_seq_one_letter_code
_entity_poly.pdbx_strand_id
1 'polypeptide(L)'
;MEHRIETTAKLGRIPEEIRTKHKGFSEWNSVSSQCDHQTILQVLIDRRNSNAVDIDGSALPTLVYLSREKGPNHHHNFKAGAMNALIRVSSKISHGKIILNVDCDMYSNNSESVRDALCFFMDEQKGHVIAFVQFPQSFDNIPKNDIYSSFMTTTYAVDFHGMDGYGGPLYIGTGCFHRRETLCGRRYSENYKFEYKGSVVNQVQESASEVERTGKILADCAFEKGTQWGKEMGLKYGCPAEDVITGL
;
A
#
# COMPACT_ATOMS: atom_id res chain seq x y z
N MET A 1 12.53 22.69 -4.87
CA MET A 1 12.47 21.22 -5.09
C MET A 1 11.92 20.93 -6.48
N GLU A 2 10.74 21.49 -6.81
CA GLU A 2 10.09 21.44 -8.13
C GLU A 2 11.05 21.52 -9.33
N HIS A 3 11.83 22.61 -9.47
CA HIS A 3 12.76 22.77 -10.59
C HIS A 3 13.73 21.58 -10.79
N ARG A 4 14.19 20.95 -9.70
CA ARG A 4 15.07 19.77 -9.77
C ARG A 4 14.32 18.55 -10.31
N ILE A 5 13.08 18.37 -9.90
CA ILE A 5 12.20 17.29 -10.36
C ILE A 5 11.89 17.50 -11.84
N GLU A 6 11.45 18.69 -12.23
CA GLU A 6 11.15 19.03 -13.62
C GLU A 6 12.35 18.87 -14.53
N THR A 7 13.53 19.32 -14.08
CA THR A 7 14.78 19.17 -14.85
C THR A 7 15.11 17.69 -15.04
N THR A 8 15.00 16.88 -13.99
CA THR A 8 15.25 15.43 -14.07
C THR A 8 14.24 14.74 -15.00
N ALA A 9 12.96 15.12 -14.91
CA ALA A 9 11.88 14.58 -15.76
C ALA A 9 12.11 14.94 -17.24
N LYS A 10 12.45 16.19 -17.55
CA LYS A 10 12.79 16.66 -18.90
C LYS A 10 14.03 15.96 -19.47
N LEU A 11 15.05 15.72 -18.63
CA LEU A 11 16.28 15.05 -19.03
C LEU A 11 16.11 13.52 -19.18
N GLY A 12 15.06 12.93 -18.59
CA GLY A 12 14.87 11.48 -18.53
C GLY A 12 15.93 10.74 -17.71
N ARG A 13 16.78 11.47 -16.98
CA ARG A 13 17.85 10.93 -16.14
C ARG A 13 18.21 11.90 -15.02
N ILE A 14 18.73 11.35 -13.92
CA ILE A 14 19.26 12.14 -12.81
C ILE A 14 20.60 12.75 -13.26
N PRO A 15 20.81 14.08 -13.10
CA PRO A 15 22.11 14.72 -13.36
C PRO A 15 23.25 14.06 -12.58
N GLU A 16 24.42 13.91 -13.22
CA GLU A 16 25.56 13.18 -12.64
C GLU A 16 26.04 13.76 -11.30
N GLU A 17 26.00 15.09 -11.18
CA GLU A 17 26.31 15.83 -9.95
C GLU A 17 25.40 15.47 -8.76
N ILE A 18 24.15 15.11 -9.03
CA ILE A 18 23.21 14.63 -8.01
C ILE A 18 23.41 13.13 -7.79
N ARG A 19 23.60 12.37 -8.87
CA ARG A 19 23.81 10.92 -8.81
C ARG A 19 25.02 10.53 -7.96
N THR A 20 26.11 11.28 -8.05
CA THR A 20 27.33 11.07 -7.25
C THR A 20 27.17 11.37 -5.76
N LYS A 21 26.17 12.18 -5.37
CA LYS A 21 25.91 12.56 -3.97
C LYS A 21 25.03 11.56 -3.22
N HIS A 22 24.43 10.60 -3.92
CA HIS A 22 23.50 9.64 -3.35
C HIS A 22 23.89 8.22 -3.76
N LYS A 23 23.81 7.26 -2.83
CA LYS A 23 23.98 5.82 -3.14
C LYS A 23 23.05 5.39 -4.29
N GLY A 24 21.89 6.05 -4.41
CA GLY A 24 20.90 5.78 -5.43
C GLY A 24 20.42 4.32 -5.35
N PHE A 25 19.92 3.83 -6.48
CA PHE A 25 19.48 2.45 -6.65
C PHE A 25 20.44 1.75 -7.61
N SER A 26 21.63 1.38 -7.14
CA SER A 26 22.67 0.78 -7.99
C SER A 26 22.20 -0.51 -8.69
N GLU A 27 21.23 -1.21 -8.11
CA GLU A 27 20.64 -2.43 -8.68
C GLU A 27 19.91 -2.18 -10.01
N TRP A 28 19.38 -0.97 -10.23
CA TRP A 28 18.79 -0.61 -11.53
C TRP A 28 19.82 -0.55 -12.65
N ASN A 29 21.11 -0.33 -12.35
CA ASN A 29 22.15 -0.31 -13.38
C ASN A 29 22.39 -1.69 -14.00
N SER A 30 22.05 -2.77 -13.28
CA SER A 30 22.12 -4.15 -13.79
C SER A 30 20.87 -4.62 -14.52
N VAL A 31 19.79 -3.82 -14.53
CA VAL A 31 18.53 -4.20 -15.15
C VAL A 31 18.58 -3.94 -16.65
N SER A 32 18.46 -5.00 -17.44
CA SER A 32 18.41 -4.93 -18.90
C SER A 32 16.98 -4.83 -19.46
N SER A 33 15.96 -5.26 -18.70
CA SER A 33 14.58 -5.33 -19.17
C SER A 33 13.56 -4.99 -18.06
N GLN A 34 12.46 -4.33 -18.44
CA GLN A 34 11.33 -4.04 -17.54
C GLN A 34 10.50 -5.28 -17.18
N CYS A 35 10.66 -6.37 -17.93
CA CYS A 35 9.94 -7.63 -17.75
C CYS A 35 10.82 -8.74 -17.17
N ASP A 36 12.12 -8.49 -17.01
CA ASP A 36 13.10 -9.45 -16.51
C ASP A 36 14.13 -8.72 -15.64
N HIS A 37 13.86 -8.70 -14.33
CA HIS A 37 14.73 -8.08 -13.35
C HIS A 37 14.46 -8.62 -11.94
N GLN A 38 15.53 -8.72 -11.15
CA GLN A 38 15.45 -9.08 -9.73
C GLN A 38 14.68 -8.05 -8.89
N THR A 39 14.29 -8.44 -7.67
CA THR A 39 13.67 -7.52 -6.71
C THR A 39 14.66 -6.42 -6.30
N ILE A 40 14.18 -5.17 -6.31
CA ILE A 40 14.90 -4.01 -5.79
C ILE A 40 14.10 -3.49 -4.59
N LEU A 41 14.69 -3.54 -3.40
CA LEU A 41 14.07 -3.11 -2.15
C LEU A 41 15.06 -2.24 -1.41
N GLN A 42 14.66 -1.02 -1.05
CA GLN A 42 15.54 -0.07 -0.37
C GLN A 42 14.77 0.72 0.68
N VAL A 43 15.32 0.80 1.88
CA VAL A 43 14.82 1.67 2.94
C VAL A 43 15.42 3.06 2.74
N LEU A 44 14.58 4.01 2.33
CA LEU A 44 14.99 5.39 2.02
C LEU A 44 15.06 6.25 3.28
N ILE A 45 14.09 6.08 4.17
CA ILE A 45 14.05 6.70 5.49
C ILE A 45 13.80 5.55 6.46
N ASP A 46 14.67 5.36 7.45
CA ASP A 46 14.47 4.39 8.53
C ASP A 46 14.17 5.15 9.81
N ARG A 47 12.92 5.09 10.29
CA ARG A 47 12.51 5.74 11.55
C ARG A 47 13.38 5.34 12.75
N ARG A 48 13.99 4.16 12.71
CA ARG A 48 14.84 3.63 13.78
C ARG A 48 16.24 4.26 13.78
N ASN A 49 16.62 4.95 12.70
CA ASN A 49 17.86 5.68 12.61
C ASN A 49 17.71 7.04 13.33
N SER A 50 18.59 7.32 14.30
CA SER A 50 18.59 8.58 15.06
C SER A 50 18.78 9.82 14.18
N ASN A 51 19.35 9.66 12.99
CA ASN A 51 19.57 10.76 12.04
C ASN A 51 18.37 10.99 11.12
N ALA A 52 17.35 10.13 11.14
CA ALA A 52 16.13 10.25 10.34
C ALA A 52 15.09 11.11 11.07
N VAL A 53 15.45 12.36 11.35
CA VAL A 53 14.62 13.35 12.04
C VAL A 53 14.36 14.55 11.14
N ASP A 54 13.27 15.26 11.39
CA ASP A 54 13.01 16.56 10.77
C ASP A 54 13.85 17.68 11.40
N ILE A 55 13.59 18.92 10.97
CA ILE A 55 14.30 20.11 11.45
C ILE A 55 14.08 20.39 12.94
N ASP A 56 12.97 19.89 13.51
CA ASP A 56 12.59 20.05 14.91
C ASP A 56 13.07 18.86 15.77
N GLY A 57 13.78 17.89 15.16
CA GLY A 57 14.29 16.69 15.82
C GLY A 57 13.25 15.58 15.98
N SER A 58 12.08 15.68 15.34
CA SER A 58 11.05 14.63 15.39
C SER A 58 11.36 13.53 14.38
N ALA A 59 11.24 12.26 14.81
CA ALA A 59 11.52 11.11 13.96
C ALA A 59 10.55 11.03 12.76
N LEU A 60 11.10 10.90 11.55
CA LEU A 60 10.34 10.75 10.32
C LEU A 60 9.73 9.34 10.20
N PRO A 61 8.63 9.17 9.44
CA PRO A 61 8.10 7.84 9.11
C PRO A 61 9.08 7.03 8.26
N THR A 62 9.07 5.71 8.42
CA THR A 62 9.86 4.81 7.55
C THR A 62 9.31 4.87 6.13
N LEU A 63 10.18 5.15 5.15
CA LEU A 63 9.87 5.18 3.73
C LEU A 63 10.66 4.08 3.02
N VAL A 64 9.96 3.24 2.26
CA VAL A 64 10.55 2.08 1.59
C VAL A 64 10.15 2.08 0.13
N TYR A 65 11.13 1.90 -0.75
CA TYR A 65 10.91 1.67 -2.16
C TYR A 65 10.96 0.18 -2.47
N LEU A 66 9.97 -0.33 -3.21
CA LEU A 66 9.93 -1.70 -3.70
C LEU A 66 9.67 -1.72 -5.20
N SER A 67 10.54 -2.41 -5.94
CA SER A 67 10.26 -2.98 -7.25
C SER A 67 10.33 -4.49 -7.11
N ARG A 68 9.19 -5.17 -7.24
CA ARG A 68 9.11 -6.63 -7.18
C ARG A 68 9.81 -7.28 -8.36
N GLU A 69 10.28 -8.50 -8.18
CA GLU A 69 10.88 -9.26 -9.27
C GLU A 69 9.87 -9.53 -10.38
N LYS A 70 10.36 -9.48 -11.62
CA LYS A 70 9.63 -9.90 -12.82
C LYS A 70 10.52 -10.85 -13.60
N GLY A 71 9.90 -11.90 -14.12
CA GLY A 71 10.56 -12.84 -15.02
C GLY A 71 9.63 -13.19 -16.19
N PRO A 72 10.19 -13.52 -17.36
CA PRO A 72 9.43 -13.72 -18.60
C PRO A 72 8.41 -14.86 -18.53
N ASN A 73 8.63 -15.84 -17.65
CA ASN A 73 7.79 -17.03 -17.49
C ASN A 73 6.76 -16.90 -16.35
N HIS A 74 6.66 -15.75 -15.69
CA HIS A 74 5.76 -15.54 -14.56
C HIS A 74 4.79 -14.40 -14.85
N HIS A 75 3.49 -14.71 -14.86
CA HIS A 75 2.46 -13.69 -15.03
C HIS A 75 2.44 -12.77 -13.80
N HIS A 76 2.59 -11.47 -14.01
CA HIS A 76 2.77 -10.52 -12.91
C HIS A 76 1.47 -9.99 -12.32
N ASN A 77 0.29 -10.25 -12.90
CA ASN A 77 -1.01 -9.87 -12.33
C ASN A 77 -1.16 -8.36 -12.05
N PHE A 78 -0.62 -7.50 -12.94
CA PHE A 78 -0.78 -6.05 -12.93
C PHE A 78 -0.72 -5.38 -11.54
N LYS A 79 -1.79 -4.69 -11.11
CA LYS A 79 -1.89 -3.94 -9.85
C LYS A 79 -2.03 -4.88 -8.65
N ALA A 80 -2.91 -5.89 -8.69
CA ALA A 80 -3.06 -6.83 -7.58
C ALA A 80 -1.75 -7.54 -7.23
N GLY A 81 -0.96 -7.96 -8.21
CA GLY A 81 0.35 -8.58 -7.95
C GLY A 81 1.34 -7.62 -7.30
N ALA A 82 1.29 -6.33 -7.63
CA ALA A 82 2.12 -5.32 -6.98
C ALA A 82 1.67 -5.08 -5.53
N MET A 83 0.35 -4.95 -5.31
CA MET A 83 -0.21 -4.78 -3.97
C MET A 83 0.03 -6.00 -3.07
N ASN A 84 -0.09 -7.21 -3.60
CA ASN A 84 0.19 -8.44 -2.86
C ASN A 84 1.65 -8.54 -2.45
N ALA A 85 2.60 -8.18 -3.33
CA ALA A 85 4.01 -8.07 -2.96
C ALA A 85 4.23 -7.06 -1.83
N LEU A 86 3.60 -5.88 -1.90
CA LEU A 86 3.67 -4.86 -0.84
C LEU A 86 3.10 -5.35 0.50
N ILE A 87 1.97 -6.07 0.50
CA ILE A 87 1.39 -6.65 1.72
C ILE A 87 2.38 -7.63 2.35
N ARG A 88 3.00 -8.51 1.56
CA ARG A 88 4.00 -9.47 2.07
C ARG A 88 5.25 -8.77 2.59
N VAL A 89 5.87 -7.91 1.80
CA VAL A 89 7.10 -7.20 2.19
C VAL A 89 6.88 -6.36 3.45
N SER A 90 5.78 -5.59 3.51
CA SER A 90 5.47 -4.77 4.69
C SER A 90 5.27 -5.58 5.97
N SER A 91 4.92 -6.87 5.88
CA SER A 91 4.80 -7.76 7.04
C SER A 91 6.15 -8.01 7.75
N LYS A 92 7.26 -7.90 7.02
CA LYS A 92 8.63 -8.01 7.56
C LYS A 92 9.16 -6.67 8.07
N ILE A 93 8.67 -5.55 7.54
CA ILE A 93 9.17 -4.20 7.84
C ILE A 93 8.50 -3.62 9.09
N SER A 94 7.19 -3.42 9.04
CA SER A 94 6.42 -2.79 10.13
C SER A 94 5.37 -3.71 10.72
N HIS A 95 4.96 -4.74 9.97
CA HIS A 95 3.86 -5.63 10.34
C HIS A 95 2.57 -4.86 10.76
N GLY A 96 2.35 -3.68 10.18
CA GLY A 96 1.25 -2.79 10.56
C GLY A 96 -0.11 -3.46 10.42
N LYS A 97 -0.97 -3.37 11.44
CA LYS A 97 -2.25 -4.12 11.49
C LYS A 97 -3.32 -3.59 10.54
N ILE A 98 -3.23 -2.32 10.18
CA ILE A 98 -4.07 -1.65 9.19
C ILE A 98 -3.21 -1.25 8.00
N ILE A 99 -3.75 -1.39 6.79
CA ILE A 99 -3.09 -1.06 5.53
C ILE A 99 -3.97 -0.05 4.80
N LEU A 100 -3.42 1.08 4.41
CA LEU A 100 -4.07 2.03 3.50
C LEU A 100 -3.49 1.84 2.10
N ASN A 101 -4.34 1.70 1.09
CA ASN A 101 -3.93 1.80 -0.31
C ASN A 101 -4.39 3.14 -0.91
N VAL A 102 -3.51 3.76 -1.70
CA VAL A 102 -3.74 5.04 -2.36
C VAL A 102 -3.11 4.97 -3.76
N ASP A 103 -3.87 5.39 -4.77
CA ASP A 103 -3.39 5.52 -6.14
C ASP A 103 -2.55 6.81 -6.33
N CYS A 104 -1.75 6.86 -7.40
CA CYS A 104 -0.77 7.94 -7.60
C CYS A 104 -1.39 9.29 -7.97
N ASP A 105 -2.65 9.30 -8.38
CA ASP A 105 -3.47 10.48 -8.67
C ASP A 105 -4.30 10.94 -7.45
N MET A 106 -4.17 10.24 -6.32
CA MET A 106 -4.90 10.52 -5.09
C MET A 106 -3.97 10.97 -3.98
N TYR A 107 -4.45 11.89 -3.14
CA TYR A 107 -3.75 12.34 -1.94
C TYR A 107 -4.75 12.53 -0.80
N SER A 108 -4.26 12.45 0.44
CA SER A 108 -5.10 12.74 1.61
C SER A 108 -5.32 14.24 1.71
N ASN A 109 -6.58 14.64 1.77
CA ASN A 109 -7.00 16.04 1.96
C ASN A 109 -7.28 16.39 3.43
N ASN A 110 -7.18 15.43 4.35
CA ASN A 110 -7.45 15.60 5.78
C ASN A 110 -6.44 14.79 6.61
N SER A 111 -5.69 15.47 7.48
CA SER A 111 -4.73 14.81 8.38
C SER A 111 -5.37 13.84 9.37
N GLU A 112 -6.68 13.98 9.61
CA GLU A 112 -7.42 13.16 10.56
C GLU A 112 -7.96 11.86 9.96
N SER A 113 -7.84 11.63 8.64
CA SER A 113 -8.41 10.44 7.98
C SER A 113 -7.95 9.12 8.60
N VAL A 114 -6.69 9.03 9.04
CA VAL A 114 -6.18 7.83 9.73
C VAL A 114 -6.85 7.65 11.08
N ARG A 115 -7.04 8.73 11.84
CA ARG A 115 -7.72 8.69 13.14
C ARG A 115 -9.18 8.28 12.97
N ASP A 116 -9.86 8.87 11.99
CA ASP A 116 -11.27 8.61 11.72
C ASP A 116 -11.50 7.15 11.28
N ALA A 117 -10.63 6.62 10.41
CA ALA A 117 -10.68 5.20 10.03
C ALA A 117 -10.46 4.28 11.24
N LEU A 118 -9.52 4.64 12.12
CA LEU A 118 -9.22 3.88 13.32
C LEU A 118 -10.38 3.84 14.33
N CYS A 119 -11.23 4.87 14.40
CA CYS A 119 -12.43 4.86 15.23
C CYS A 119 -13.34 3.66 14.92
N PHE A 120 -13.49 3.29 13.65
CA PHE A 120 -14.26 2.11 13.24
C PHE A 120 -13.57 0.82 13.68
N PHE A 121 -12.28 0.66 13.38
CA PHE A 121 -11.56 -0.59 13.70
C PHE A 121 -11.39 -0.85 15.19
N MET A 122 -11.36 0.22 16.00
CA MET A 122 -11.18 0.19 17.45
C MET A 122 -12.49 0.23 18.24
N ASP A 123 -13.65 0.26 17.58
CA ASP A 123 -14.94 0.13 18.25
C ASP A 123 -15.01 -1.21 19.01
N GLU A 124 -15.26 -1.15 20.32
CA GLU A 124 -15.24 -2.34 21.18
C GLU A 124 -16.34 -3.36 20.85
N GLN A 125 -17.46 -2.90 20.29
CA GLN A 125 -18.62 -3.74 20.01
C GLN A 125 -18.60 -4.28 18.58
N LYS A 126 -18.24 -3.45 17.61
CA LYS A 126 -18.36 -3.74 16.16
C LYS A 126 -17.02 -3.75 15.44
N GLY A 127 -15.94 -3.22 16.01
CA GLY A 127 -14.66 -3.12 15.30
C GLY A 127 -14.17 -4.47 14.77
N HIS A 128 -14.37 -5.55 15.53
CA HIS A 128 -13.97 -6.90 15.13
C HIS A 128 -14.69 -7.47 13.89
N VAL A 129 -15.87 -6.94 13.53
CA VAL A 129 -16.59 -7.33 12.30
C VAL A 129 -16.18 -6.51 11.08
N ILE A 130 -15.42 -5.43 11.27
CA ILE A 130 -15.02 -4.51 10.19
C ILE A 130 -13.75 -5.02 9.51
N ALA A 131 -13.90 -5.39 8.23
CA ALA A 131 -12.83 -5.83 7.35
C ALA A 131 -12.03 -4.65 6.78
N PHE A 132 -12.71 -3.60 6.36
CA PHE A 132 -12.13 -2.39 5.79
C PHE A 132 -13.04 -1.17 5.99
N VAL A 133 -12.48 0.02 5.78
CA VAL A 133 -13.20 1.31 5.80
C VAL A 133 -12.87 2.03 4.50
N GLN A 134 -13.86 2.17 3.62
CA GLN A 134 -13.73 2.84 2.33
C GLN A 134 -14.09 4.32 2.46
N PHE A 135 -13.18 5.21 2.07
CA PHE A 135 -13.47 6.64 1.98
C PHE A 135 -14.04 6.99 0.60
N PRO A 136 -14.91 8.00 0.49
CA PRO A 136 -15.32 8.55 -0.80
C PRO A 136 -14.11 9.18 -1.51
N GLN A 137 -14.08 9.10 -2.84
CA GLN A 137 -13.05 9.76 -3.64
C GLN A 137 -13.54 11.15 -4.02
N SER A 138 -12.64 12.13 -4.07
CA SER A 138 -12.95 13.51 -4.45
C SER A 138 -11.99 13.95 -5.53
N PHE A 139 -12.53 14.52 -6.61
CA PHE A 139 -11.75 14.92 -7.77
C PHE A 139 -11.71 16.43 -7.90
N ASP A 140 -10.54 16.97 -8.23
CA ASP A 140 -10.34 18.39 -8.48
C ASP A 140 -10.73 18.76 -9.92
N ASN A 141 -10.89 20.07 -10.16
CA ASN A 141 -11.16 20.66 -11.48
C ASN A 141 -12.48 20.23 -12.15
N ILE A 142 -13.49 19.86 -11.37
CA ILE A 142 -14.82 19.54 -11.89
C ILE A 142 -15.53 20.85 -12.31
N PRO A 143 -16.01 20.96 -13.56
CA PRO A 143 -16.74 22.13 -14.02
C PRO A 143 -18.08 22.26 -13.31
N LYS A 144 -18.57 23.49 -13.15
CA LYS A 144 -19.87 23.77 -12.51
C LYS A 144 -21.04 23.04 -13.18
N ASN A 145 -20.94 22.85 -14.50
CA ASN A 145 -21.83 21.99 -15.26
C ASN A 145 -21.15 20.62 -15.44
N ASP A 146 -21.23 19.77 -14.41
CA ASP A 146 -20.66 18.41 -14.41
C ASP A 146 -21.52 17.45 -15.27
N ILE A 147 -21.54 17.68 -16.58
CA ILE A 147 -22.34 16.89 -17.54
C ILE A 147 -21.88 15.44 -17.65
N TYR A 148 -20.64 15.14 -17.23
CA TYR A 148 -20.09 13.79 -17.22
C TYR A 148 -20.28 13.09 -15.88
N SER A 149 -20.89 13.77 -14.89
CA SER A 149 -21.09 13.25 -13.54
C SER A 149 -19.80 12.75 -12.90
N SER A 150 -18.68 13.42 -13.17
CA SER A 150 -17.34 13.05 -12.69
C SER A 150 -17.19 13.19 -11.19
N PHE A 151 -18.04 13.98 -10.52
CA PHE A 151 -18.09 14.02 -9.05
C PHE A 151 -18.59 12.71 -8.43
N MET A 152 -19.28 11.86 -9.21
CA MET A 152 -19.92 10.63 -8.73
C MET A 152 -20.86 10.86 -7.53
N THR A 153 -21.57 12.00 -7.51
CA THR A 153 -22.41 12.42 -6.38
C THR A 153 -23.40 11.35 -5.92
N THR A 154 -24.08 10.67 -6.85
CA THR A 154 -25.05 9.62 -6.51
C THR A 154 -24.38 8.45 -5.78
N THR A 155 -23.20 8.03 -6.25
CA THR A 155 -22.48 6.91 -5.64
C THR A 155 -22.10 7.21 -4.20
N TYR A 156 -21.57 8.41 -3.92
CA TYR A 156 -21.10 8.73 -2.57
C TYR A 156 -22.20 9.24 -1.64
N ALA A 157 -23.17 10.00 -2.15
CA ALA A 157 -24.24 10.58 -1.33
C ALA A 157 -25.47 9.65 -1.15
N VAL A 158 -25.62 8.62 -1.99
CA VAL A 158 -26.77 7.69 -1.92
C VAL A 158 -26.30 6.25 -1.80
N ASP A 159 -25.58 5.73 -2.79
CA ASP A 159 -25.30 4.28 -2.87
C ASP A 159 -24.44 3.81 -1.69
N PHE A 160 -23.38 4.54 -1.36
CA PHE A 160 -22.49 4.22 -0.25
C PHE A 160 -23.22 4.19 1.09
N HIS A 161 -24.02 5.22 1.38
CA HIS A 161 -24.80 5.29 2.61
C HIS A 161 -25.89 4.21 2.67
N GLY A 162 -26.51 3.88 1.53
CA GLY A 162 -27.48 2.80 1.45
C GLY A 162 -26.84 1.43 1.71
N MET A 163 -25.68 1.16 1.10
CA MET A 163 -24.92 -0.07 1.29
C MET A 163 -24.34 -0.22 2.70
N ASP A 164 -24.04 0.89 3.38
CA ASP A 164 -23.59 0.86 4.79
C ASP A 164 -24.64 0.25 5.73
N GLY A 165 -25.93 0.36 5.38
CA GLY A 165 -27.02 -0.35 6.06
C GLY A 165 -27.06 -1.87 5.77
N TYR A 166 -26.31 -2.35 4.78
CA TYR A 166 -26.29 -3.74 4.30
C TYR A 166 -24.87 -4.33 4.23
N GLY A 167 -24.03 -4.01 5.22
CA GLY A 167 -22.70 -4.61 5.37
C GLY A 167 -21.53 -3.77 4.86
N GLY A 168 -21.79 -2.59 4.29
CA GLY A 168 -20.76 -1.63 3.90
C GLY A 168 -20.67 -1.42 2.38
N PRO A 169 -20.05 -0.31 1.93
CA PRO A 169 -19.79 -0.06 0.52
C PRO A 169 -18.73 -1.02 -0.05
N LEU A 170 -18.69 -1.12 -1.37
CA LEU A 170 -17.66 -1.89 -2.08
C LEU A 170 -16.26 -1.27 -1.89
N TYR A 171 -15.23 -2.12 -1.93
CA TYR A 171 -13.86 -1.66 -2.11
C TYR A 171 -13.66 -1.20 -3.57
N ILE A 172 -13.31 0.09 -3.75
CA ILE A 172 -13.23 0.75 -5.06
C ILE A 172 -11.81 1.25 -5.40
N GLY A 173 -10.79 0.48 -5.01
CA GLY A 173 -9.44 0.56 -5.58
C GLY A 173 -8.46 1.56 -4.94
N THR A 174 -8.93 2.58 -4.21
CA THR A 174 -8.09 3.60 -3.52
C THR A 174 -8.82 4.19 -2.32
N GLY A 175 -8.08 4.79 -1.39
CA GLY A 175 -8.64 5.45 -0.20
C GLY A 175 -9.30 4.48 0.78
N CYS A 176 -8.85 3.23 0.80
CA CYS A 176 -9.44 2.19 1.62
C CYS A 176 -8.45 1.74 2.71
N PHE A 177 -8.89 1.77 3.95
CA PHE A 177 -8.14 1.19 5.06
C PHE A 177 -8.59 -0.26 5.22
N HIS A 178 -7.67 -1.21 5.14
CA HIS A 178 -7.94 -2.63 5.28
C HIS A 178 -7.31 -3.19 6.57
N ARG A 179 -8.02 -4.10 7.21
CA ARG A 179 -7.44 -4.94 8.26
C ARG A 179 -6.50 -5.96 7.60
N ARG A 180 -5.22 -5.95 7.99
CA ARG A 180 -4.18 -6.80 7.37
C ARG A 180 -4.56 -8.27 7.39
N GLU A 181 -5.05 -8.76 8.51
CA GLU A 181 -5.34 -10.19 8.65
C GLU A 181 -6.45 -10.66 7.72
N THR A 182 -7.45 -9.80 7.45
CA THR A 182 -8.50 -10.09 6.48
C THR A 182 -7.91 -10.21 5.08
N LEU A 183 -7.06 -9.25 4.67
CA LEU A 183 -6.32 -9.37 3.42
C LEU A 183 -5.39 -10.59 3.41
N CYS A 184 -4.85 -11.02 4.55
CA CYS A 184 -4.07 -12.25 4.66
C CYS A 184 -4.93 -13.52 4.80
N GLY A 185 -6.21 -13.49 4.41
CA GLY A 185 -7.08 -14.67 4.34
C GLY A 185 -7.61 -15.16 5.69
N ARG A 186 -7.54 -14.34 6.75
CA ARG A 186 -8.26 -14.65 7.99
C ARG A 186 -9.75 -14.68 7.69
N ARG A 187 -10.37 -15.82 7.98
CA ARG A 187 -11.82 -15.97 7.94
C ARG A 187 -12.45 -15.36 9.18
N TYR A 188 -13.57 -14.67 8.97
CA TYR A 188 -14.39 -14.15 10.05
C TYR A 188 -14.89 -15.28 10.96
N SER A 189 -15.02 -14.98 12.26
CA SER A 189 -15.61 -15.86 13.26
C SER A 189 -16.29 -14.99 14.31
N GLU A 190 -17.52 -15.33 14.71
CA GLU A 190 -18.32 -14.53 15.67
C GLU A 190 -17.65 -14.43 17.05
N ASN A 191 -16.88 -15.46 17.43
CA ASN A 191 -16.15 -15.48 18.70
C ASN A 191 -14.81 -14.74 18.60
N TYR A 192 -14.48 -14.17 17.44
CA TYR A 192 -13.21 -13.47 17.25
C TYR A 192 -13.25 -12.11 17.93
N LYS A 193 -12.40 -11.94 18.94
CA LYS A 193 -12.08 -10.63 19.49
C LYS A 193 -10.74 -10.19 18.93
N PHE A 194 -10.74 -9.07 18.23
CA PHE A 194 -9.51 -8.45 17.78
C PHE A 194 -8.76 -7.89 18.99
N GLU A 195 -7.69 -8.56 19.39
CA GLU A 195 -6.82 -8.04 20.43
C GLU A 195 -5.78 -7.11 19.79
N TYR A 196 -5.88 -5.81 20.10
CA TYR A 196 -4.75 -4.88 19.94
C TYR A 196 -3.72 -5.19 21.05
N LYS A 197 -3.25 -6.43 21.14
CA LYS A 197 -2.05 -6.72 21.91
C LYS A 197 -0.97 -5.93 21.22
N GLY A 198 -0.52 -4.86 21.88
CA GLY A 198 0.60 -4.05 21.45
C GLY A 198 1.71 -5.04 21.16
N SER A 199 1.93 -5.33 19.89
CA SER A 199 3.00 -6.20 19.49
C SER A 199 4.25 -5.34 19.65
N VAL A 200 4.70 -5.23 20.90
CA VAL A 200 6.11 -5.22 21.23
C VAL A 200 6.59 -6.59 20.75
N VAL A 201 6.64 -6.77 19.44
CA VAL A 201 7.52 -7.78 18.90
C VAL A 201 8.85 -7.28 19.40
N ASN A 202 9.46 -8.00 20.33
CA ASN A 202 10.88 -7.94 20.60
C ASN A 202 11.60 -8.36 19.31
N GLN A 203 11.41 -7.60 18.22
CA GLN A 203 12.21 -7.69 17.04
C GLN A 203 13.56 -7.23 17.52
N VAL A 204 14.46 -8.19 17.67
CA VAL A 204 15.90 -7.93 17.53
C VAL A 204 16.03 -6.89 16.42
N GLN A 205 16.63 -5.76 16.74
CA GLN A 205 16.63 -4.57 15.90
C GLN A 205 17.43 -4.87 14.62
N GLU A 206 16.80 -5.49 13.64
CA GLU A 206 17.39 -5.86 12.36
C GLU A 206 17.78 -4.57 11.64
N SER A 207 19.03 -4.51 11.18
CA SER A 207 19.52 -3.38 10.38
C SER A 207 18.69 -3.23 9.11
N ALA A 208 18.65 -2.01 8.54
CA ALA A 208 17.98 -1.76 7.27
C ALA A 208 18.45 -2.73 6.16
N SER A 209 19.74 -3.05 6.11
CA SER A 209 20.31 -4.00 5.16
C SER A 209 19.75 -5.43 5.30
N GLU A 210 19.49 -5.88 6.53
CA GLU A 210 18.94 -7.21 6.78
C GLU A 210 17.44 -7.27 6.45
N VAL A 211 16.72 -6.18 6.72
CA VAL A 211 15.32 -6.00 6.30
C VAL A 211 15.22 -6.00 4.77
N GLU A 212 16.12 -5.29 4.07
CA GLU A 212 16.18 -5.30 2.60
C GLU A 212 16.46 -6.71 2.06
N ARG A 213 17.44 -7.42 2.64
CA ARG A 213 17.82 -8.78 2.22
C ARG A 213 16.66 -9.77 2.37
N THR A 214 16.02 -9.78 3.53
CA THR A 214 14.93 -10.72 3.84
C THR A 214 13.63 -10.33 3.14
N GLY A 215 13.35 -9.03 3.02
CA GLY A 215 12.18 -8.52 2.31
C GLY A 215 12.20 -8.83 0.81
N LYS A 216 13.38 -8.87 0.18
CA LYS A 216 13.51 -9.25 -1.25
C LYS A 216 12.92 -10.62 -1.57
N ILE A 217 13.11 -11.59 -0.68
CA ILE A 217 12.59 -12.96 -0.82
C ILE A 217 11.06 -12.96 -0.92
N LEU A 218 10.40 -12.02 -0.22
CA LEU A 218 8.93 -11.93 -0.20
C LEU A 218 8.32 -11.31 -1.46
N ALA A 219 9.14 -10.66 -2.29
CA ALA A 219 8.72 -10.04 -3.54
C ALA A 219 9.21 -10.79 -4.80
N ASP A 220 9.73 -12.01 -4.60
CA ASP A 220 10.11 -12.95 -5.66
C ASP A 220 8.90 -13.28 -6.56
N CYS A 221 9.15 -13.41 -7.87
CA CYS A 221 8.10 -13.62 -8.87
C CYS A 221 7.43 -15.00 -8.80
N ALA A 222 8.09 -15.99 -8.21
CA ALA A 222 7.60 -17.33 -7.98
C ALA A 222 7.08 -17.55 -6.55
N PHE A 223 7.19 -16.56 -5.65
CA PHE A 223 6.76 -16.67 -4.24
C PHE A 223 5.33 -17.21 -4.09
N GLU A 224 4.44 -16.80 -4.98
CA GLU A 224 3.01 -17.10 -4.89
C GLU A 224 2.65 -18.49 -5.45
N LYS A 225 3.60 -19.17 -6.12
CA LYS A 225 3.38 -20.47 -6.76
C LYS A 225 3.02 -21.53 -5.72
N GLY A 226 1.86 -22.17 -5.90
CA GLY A 226 1.35 -23.17 -4.96
C GLY A 226 0.73 -22.59 -3.69
N THR A 227 0.67 -21.27 -3.54
CA THR A 227 0.04 -20.60 -2.40
C THR A 227 -1.41 -20.17 -2.70
N GLN A 228 -2.06 -19.57 -1.70
CA GLN A 228 -3.39 -18.97 -1.81
C GLN A 228 -3.37 -17.48 -2.18
N TRP A 229 -2.19 -16.86 -2.33
CA TRP A 229 -2.07 -15.47 -2.78
C TRP A 229 -2.71 -15.28 -4.16
N GLY A 230 -3.52 -14.24 -4.30
CA GLY A 230 -4.30 -13.97 -5.51
C GLY A 230 -5.52 -14.86 -5.69
N LYS A 231 -5.73 -15.87 -4.85
CA LYS A 231 -6.87 -16.80 -4.92
C LYS A 231 -7.81 -16.60 -3.75
N GLU A 232 -7.31 -16.74 -2.53
CA GLU A 232 -8.04 -16.59 -1.27
C GLU A 232 -7.38 -15.64 -0.28
N MET A 233 -6.20 -15.11 -0.64
CA MET A 233 -5.44 -14.14 0.13
C MET A 233 -4.98 -13.01 -0.78
N GLY A 234 -4.88 -11.81 -0.21
CA GLY A 234 -4.52 -10.58 -0.89
C GLY A 234 -5.62 -10.10 -1.81
N LEU A 235 -5.24 -9.24 -2.75
CA LEU A 235 -6.08 -8.86 -3.87
C LEU A 235 -6.23 -10.05 -4.82
N LYS A 236 -7.47 -10.30 -5.23
CA LYS A 236 -7.87 -11.42 -6.09
C LYS A 236 -7.34 -11.22 -7.52
N TYR A 237 -6.86 -12.30 -8.13
CA TYR A 237 -6.39 -12.31 -9.52
C TYR A 237 -7.47 -12.80 -10.48
N GLY A 238 -7.26 -12.54 -11.78
CA GLY A 238 -8.08 -13.11 -12.84
C GLY A 238 -9.37 -12.34 -13.13
N CYS A 239 -9.56 -11.16 -12.52
CA CYS A 239 -10.67 -10.25 -12.82
C CYS A 239 -10.12 -8.84 -13.12
N PRO A 240 -10.61 -8.15 -14.17
CA PRO A 240 -10.28 -6.74 -14.39
C PRO A 240 -10.76 -5.80 -13.27
N ALA A 241 -11.87 -6.15 -12.59
CA ALA A 241 -12.41 -5.44 -11.43
C ALA A 241 -11.97 -6.13 -10.11
N GLU A 242 -10.65 -6.33 -9.99
CA GLU A 242 -10.04 -7.05 -8.86
C GLU A 242 -10.32 -6.40 -7.50
N ASP A 243 -10.53 -5.09 -7.45
CA ASP A 243 -10.88 -4.36 -6.24
C ASP A 243 -12.24 -4.79 -5.68
N VAL A 244 -13.30 -4.69 -6.48
CA VAL A 244 -14.65 -5.08 -6.09
C VAL A 244 -14.68 -6.55 -5.68
N ILE A 245 -14.05 -7.43 -6.47
CA ILE A 245 -14.00 -8.88 -6.16
C ILE A 245 -13.17 -9.19 -4.91
N THR A 246 -12.19 -8.35 -4.56
CA THR A 246 -11.45 -8.50 -3.30
C THR A 246 -12.27 -8.03 -2.09
N GLY A 247 -13.14 -7.03 -2.28
CA GLY A 247 -13.99 -6.50 -1.22
C GLY A 247 -15.20 -7.38 -0.87
N LEU A 248 -15.67 -8.21 -1.82
CA LEU A 248 -16.76 -9.17 -1.66
C LEU A 248 -16.30 -10.47 -0.99
#